data_AF-A0A7W4B872-F1
#
_entry.id   AF-A0A7W4B872-F1
#
_cell.length_a   1.000
_cell.length_b   1.000
_cell.length_c   1.000
_cell.angle_alpha   90.00
_cell.angle_beta   90.00
_cell.angle_gamma   90.00
#
_symmetry.space_group_name_H-M   'P 1'
#
loop_
_entity.id
_entity.type
_entity.pdbx_description
1 polymer ?
#
loop_
_entity_poly.entity_id
_entity_poly.type
_entity_poly.pdbx_seq_one_letter_code
_entity_poly.pdbx_strand_id
1 'polypeptide(L)' 'MRWRILCQELFTAQEITLDFSAPNKTAAIDYALKLDVYVITLKQLIRVKPC' A
#
# COMPACT_ATOMS: atom_id res chain seq x y z
N MET A 1 -2.66 -11.55 3.50
CA MET A 1 -1.58 -11.25 2.53
C MET A 1 -0.93 -9.93 2.91
N ARG A 2 0.35 -9.73 2.60
CA ARG A 2 0.99 -8.42 2.80
C ARG A 2 0.93 -7.60 1.52
N TRP A 3 0.73 -6.30 1.67
CA TRP A 3 0.60 -5.34 0.58
C TRP A 3 1.50 -4.15 0.88
N ARG A 4 2.09 -3.59 -0.18
CA ARG A 4 2.86 -2.36 -0.17
C ARG A 4 2.12 -1.33 -0.99
N ILE A 5 1.84 -0.18 -0.39
CA ILE A 5 1.29 0.98 -1.08
C ILE A 5 2.37 2.05 -1.17
N LEU A 6 2.60 2.56 -2.37
CA LEU A 6 3.31 3.82 -2.57
C LEU A 6 2.25 4.91 -2.66
N CYS A 7 2.32 5.87 -1.74
CA CYS A 7 1.42 7.01 -1.69
C CYS A 7 2.21 8.31 -1.72
N GLN A 8 1.55 9.41 -2.10
CA GLN A 8 2.06 10.77 -2.00
C GLN A 8 1.11 11.61 -1.15
N GLU A 9 1.66 12.35 -0.20
CA GLU A 9 0.90 13.30 0.61
C GLU A 9 0.31 14.43 -0.25
N LEU A 10 -0.94 14.80 0.02
CA LEU A 10 -1.71 15.80 -0.75
C LEU A 10 -1.02 17.16 -0.87
N PHE A 11 -0.28 17.58 0.17
CA PHE A 11 0.19 18.97 0.31
C PHE A 11 1.70 19.15 0.25
N THR A 12 2.48 18.09 0.47
CA THR A 12 3.94 18.17 0.62
C THR A 12 4.69 17.52 -0.53
N ALA A 13 3.98 16.89 -1.48
CA ALA A 13 4.54 16.05 -2.53
C ALA A 13 5.50 14.96 -2.01
N GLN A 14 5.41 14.64 -0.72
CA GLN A 14 6.27 13.65 -0.09
C GLN A 14 5.73 12.25 -0.37
N GLU A 15 6.59 11.39 -0.90
CA GLU A 15 6.28 9.98 -1.10
C GLU A 15 6.47 9.19 0.20
N ILE A 16 5.47 8.36 0.53
CA ILE A 16 5.50 7.45 1.66
C ILE A 16 5.20 6.03 1.17
N THR A 17 5.88 5.06 1.75
CA THR A 17 5.62 3.64 1.51
C THR A 17 4.99 3.03 2.75
N LEU A 18 3.83 2.41 2.58
CA LEU A 18 3.09 1.77 3.66
C LEU A 18 2.97 0.27 3.40
N ASP A 19 3.49 -0.52 4.34
CA ASP A 19 3.37 -1.97 4.33
C ASP A 19 2.29 -2.39 5.34
N PHE A 20 1.26 -3.10 4.88
CA PHE A 20 0.17 -3.55 5.75
C PHE A 20 -0.37 -4.92 5.34
N SER A 21 -1.11 -5.55 6.26
CA SER A 21 -1.69 -6.87 6.03
C SER A 21 -3.18 -6.75 5.73
N ALA A 22 -3.62 -7.30 4.60
CA ALA A 22 -5.03 -7.36 4.21
C ALA A 22 -5.40 -8.75 3.69
N PRO A 23 -6.65 -9.20 3.85
CA PRO A 23 -7.09 -10.53 3.41
C PRO A 23 -7.12 -10.65 1.88
N ASN A 24 -7.47 -9.57 1.17
CA ASN A 24 -7.60 -9.54 -0.29
C ASN A 24 -7.21 -8.15 -0.86
N LYS A 25 -7.23 -8.02 -2.20
CA LYS A 25 -6.89 -6.76 -2.90
C LYS A 25 -7.91 -5.65 -2.60
N THR A 26 -9.20 -5.97 -2.50
CA THR A 26 -10.25 -4.98 -2.25
C THR A 26 -10.09 -4.30 -0.89
N ALA A 27 -9.90 -5.08 0.18
CA ALA A 27 -9.61 -4.55 1.52
C ALA A 27 -8.32 -3.72 1.55
N ALA A 28 -7.35 -4.05 0.69
CA ALA A 28 -6.14 -3.26 0.55
C ALA A 28 -6.40 -1.89 -0.10
N ILE A 29 -7.27 -1.84 -1.10
CA ILE A 29 -7.70 -0.58 -1.75
C ILE A 29 -8.54 0.26 -0.79
N ASP A 30 -9.48 -0.35 -0.07
CA ASP A 30 -10.35 0.36 0.89
C ASP A 30 -9.54 1.03 2.01
N TYR A 31 -8.44 0.41 2.44
CA TYR A 31 -7.51 1.02 3.40
C TYR A 31 -6.79 2.22 2.77
N ALA A 32 -6.30 2.08 1.55
CA ALA A 32 -5.59 3.15 0.83
C ALA A 32 -6.46 4.41 0.66
N LEU A 33 -7.75 4.22 0.35
CA LEU A 33 -8.72 5.30 0.18
C LEU A 33 -8.98 6.10 1.47
N LYS A 34 -8.74 5.53 2.65
CA LYS A 34 -8.96 6.19 3.94
C LYS A 34 -7.80 7.07 4.41
N LEU A 35 -6.65 7.01 3.74
CA LEU A 35 -5.42 7.62 4.23
C LEU A 35 -5.24 9.10 3.84
N ASP A 36 -6.18 9.69 3.10
CA ASP A 36 -6.10 11.07 2.61
C ASP A 36 -4.76 11.35 1.90
N VAL A 37 -4.38 10.45 1.00
CA VAL A 37 -3.14 10.49 0.20
C VAL A 37 -3.44 10.08 -1.24
N TYR A 38 -2.63 10.54 -2.19
CA TYR A 38 -2.66 10.02 -3.54
C TYR A 38 -2.02 8.63 -3.59
N VAL A 39 -2.74 7.62 -4.06
CA VAL A 39 -2.21 6.28 -4.25
C VAL A 39 -1.53 6.18 -5.61
N ILE A 40 -0.20 6.03 -5.62
CA ILE A 40 0.59 5.91 -6.86
C ILE A 40 0.63 4.45 -7.30
N THR A 41 0.88 3.52 -6.37
CA THR A 41 1.01 2.09 -6.73
C THR A 41 0.62 1.17 -5.57
N LEU A 42 -0.03 0.06 -5.89
CA LEU A 42 -0.35 -1.02 -4.96
C LEU A 42 0.29 -2.33 -5.42
N LYS A 43 1.18 -2.92 -4.60
CA LYS A 43 1.86 -4.18 -4.90
C LYS A 43 1.62 -5.22 -3.81
N GLN A 44 1.42 -6.47 -4.21
CA GLN A 44 1.38 -7.59 -3.27
C GLN A 44 2.81 -7.97 -2.86
N LEU A 45 3.06 -8.08 -1.55
CA LEU A 45 4.32 -8.58 -1.01
C LEU A 45 4.21 -10.10 -0.78
N ILE A 46 4.99 -10.85 -1.55
CA ILE A 46 5.10 -12.31 -1.42
C ILE A 46 6.44 -12.60 -0.77
N ARG A 47 6.43 -13.24 0.40
CA ARG A 47 7.67 -13.69 1.04
C ARG A 47 8.19 -14.90 0.27
N VAL A 48 9.25 -14.71 -0.51
CA VAL A 48 9.99 -15.80 -1.12
C VAL A 48 10.80 -16.47 -0.01
N LYS A 49 10.59 -17.77 0.25
CA LYS A 49 11.51 -18.53 1.10
C LYS A 49 12.76 -18.83 0.29
N PRO A 50 13.97 -18.63 0.83
CA PRO A 50 15.16 -19.16 0.17
C PRO A 50 15.02 -20.68 0.05
N CYS A 51 15.31 -21.20 -1.14
CA CYS A 51 15.32 -22.63 -1.45
C CYS A 51 16.36 -23.36 -0.58
#